data_AF-A0A5N6GC20-F1
#
_entry.id   AF-A0A5N6GC20-F1
#
_cell.length_a   1.000
_cell.length_b   1.000
_cell.length_c   1.000
_cell.angle_alpha   90.00
_cell.angle_beta   90.00
_cell.angle_gamma   90.00
#
_symmetry.space_group_name_H-M   'P 1'
#
loop_
_entity.id
_entity.type
_entity.pdbx_description
1 polymer ?
#
loop_
_entity_poly.entity_id
_entity_poly.type
_entity_poly.pdbx_seq_one_letter_code
_entity_poly.pdbx_strand_id
1 'polypeptide(L)'
;MRDKCAESHHHSLEYCKEVHIGDTTTSDTLLQEMIDPVRDQLLKILHQQTRELLLPHQEGHPITYNHYITENLQRARREVWGDSLSKIISQFFDVSSLEETYLWSNPYNLRSLHESIFQSTEPDMSHFAATEALDCMLAYYKVALKRFIDGVAIEAIRAHRIKPLADMFPPLAVFDMPDALAARIAGESKANRYLRDQLSKQLHVLQRGSETCQRFVGICRLGIDNDAQSDNVDNRECVDTPKVSNDDNLCETECRPYGDMSVDISPLNDTIHSDISHAIAEPIPQDESIRQFLKK
;
A
#
# COMPACT_ATOMS: atom_id res chain seq x y z
N MET A 1 8.49 2.41 5.19
CA MET A 1 7.26 1.97 4.47
C MET A 1 6.13 1.54 5.40
N ARG A 2 6.40 0.84 6.51
CA ARG A 2 5.37 0.51 7.52
C ARG A 2 4.68 1.76 8.11
N ASP A 3 5.42 2.82 8.40
CA ASP A 3 4.85 4.02 9.04
C ASP A 3 3.93 4.82 8.11
N LYS A 4 4.32 5.00 6.84
CA LYS A 4 3.49 5.73 5.85
C LYS A 4 2.17 5.01 5.54
N CYS A 5 2.16 3.67 5.58
CA CYS A 5 0.95 2.90 5.37
C CYS A 5 0.02 2.95 6.60
N ALA A 6 0.59 2.94 7.81
CA ALA A 6 -0.14 3.15 9.05
C ALA A 6 -0.78 4.55 9.10
N GLU A 7 -0.03 5.60 8.72
CA GLU A 7 -0.53 6.99 8.64
C GLU A 7 -1.66 7.15 7.62
N SER A 8 -1.51 6.58 6.41
CA SER A 8 -2.56 6.66 5.37
C SER A 8 -3.84 5.92 5.76
N HIS A 9 -3.72 4.79 6.46
CA HIS A 9 -4.86 4.06 7.01
C HIS A 9 -5.51 4.82 8.18
N HIS A 10 -4.72 5.44 9.06
CA HIS A 10 -5.25 6.25 10.15
C HIS A 10 -6.04 7.46 9.62
N HIS A 11 -5.53 8.13 8.59
CA HIS A 11 -6.19 9.26 7.95
C HIS A 11 -7.48 8.86 7.21
N SER A 12 -7.54 7.65 6.65
CA SER A 12 -8.76 7.13 6.01
C SER A 12 -9.83 6.76 7.03
N LEU A 13 -9.44 6.18 8.17
CA LEU A 13 -10.35 5.86 9.27
C LEU A 13 -10.83 7.12 10.00
N GLU A 14 -9.96 8.12 10.14
CA GLU A 14 -10.30 9.44 10.70
C GLU A 14 -11.30 10.17 9.80
N TYR A 15 -11.12 10.11 8.47
CA TYR A 15 -12.10 10.63 7.52
C TYR A 15 -13.46 9.91 7.62
N CYS A 16 -13.49 8.59 7.81
CA CYS A 16 -14.74 7.86 8.04
C CYS A 16 -15.43 8.23 9.37
N LYS A 17 -14.67 8.60 10.41
CA LYS A 17 -15.23 9.12 11.67
C LYS A 17 -15.93 10.46 11.46
N GLU A 18 -15.34 11.36 10.68
CA GLU A 18 -15.89 12.70 10.46
C GLU A 18 -17.14 12.71 9.57
N VAL A 19 -17.24 11.78 8.61
CA VAL A 19 -18.29 11.86 7.59
C VAL A 19 -19.63 11.28 8.07
N HIS A 20 -19.67 10.13 8.75
CA HIS A 20 -20.95 9.39 8.94
C HIS A 20 -21.13 8.58 10.25
N ILE A 21 -20.18 8.60 11.19
CA ILE A 21 -20.28 7.78 12.41
C ILE A 21 -20.52 8.72 13.60
N GLY A 22 -21.44 8.35 14.50
CA GLY A 22 -21.92 9.19 15.61
C GLY A 22 -20.86 9.53 16.67
N ASP A 23 -21.25 9.55 17.95
CA ASP A 23 -20.35 9.89 19.08
C ASP A 23 -19.00 9.17 18.96
N THR A 24 -17.90 9.90 19.21
CA THR A 24 -16.52 9.40 19.03
C THR A 24 -16.31 8.07 19.77
N THR A 25 -16.95 7.93 20.93
CA THR A 25 -16.92 6.72 21.76
C THR A 25 -17.50 5.50 21.05
N THR A 26 -18.64 5.65 20.36
CA THR A 26 -19.28 4.61 19.54
C THR A 26 -18.41 4.23 18.33
N SER A 27 -17.73 5.22 17.73
CA SER A 27 -16.85 4.98 16.60
C SER A 27 -15.61 4.16 17.00
N ASP A 28 -15.04 4.46 18.17
CA ASP A 28 -13.87 3.75 18.70
C ASP A 28 -14.22 2.32 19.12
N THR A 29 -15.36 2.12 19.80
CA THR A 29 -15.79 0.77 20.19
C THR A 29 -16.13 -0.10 18.99
N LEU A 30 -16.74 0.48 17.95
CA LEU A 30 -17.02 -0.24 16.71
C LEU A 30 -15.73 -0.66 16.00
N LEU A 31 -14.75 0.24 15.90
CA LEU A 31 -13.44 -0.08 15.31
C LEU A 31 -12.75 -1.21 16.07
N GLN A 32 -12.70 -1.11 17.40
CA GLN A 32 -11.97 -2.05 18.24
C GLN A 32 -12.63 -3.44 18.32
N GLU A 33 -13.96 -3.50 18.43
CA GLU A 33 -14.66 -4.77 18.66
C GLU A 33 -14.96 -5.53 17.35
N MET A 34 -15.10 -4.81 16.22
CA MET A 34 -15.54 -5.42 14.96
C MET A 34 -14.46 -5.37 13.88
N ILE A 35 -13.77 -4.25 13.73
CA ILE A 35 -12.88 -4.01 12.58
C ILE A 35 -11.48 -4.58 12.84
N ASP A 36 -10.94 -4.35 14.03
CA ASP A 36 -9.62 -4.86 14.43
C ASP A 36 -9.50 -6.39 14.40
N PRO A 37 -10.44 -7.20 14.92
CA PRO A 37 -10.30 -8.66 14.86
C PRO A 37 -10.34 -9.20 13.42
N VAL A 38 -11.15 -8.60 12.55
CA VAL A 38 -11.20 -8.96 11.12
C VAL A 38 -9.87 -8.57 10.46
N ARG A 39 -9.36 -7.37 10.74
CA ARG A 39 -8.07 -6.91 10.25
C ARG A 39 -6.92 -7.83 10.68
N ASP A 40 -6.90 -8.28 11.93
CA ASP A 40 -5.87 -9.18 12.44
C ASP A 40 -5.92 -10.55 11.75
N GLN A 41 -7.12 -11.08 11.50
CA GLN A 41 -7.31 -12.30 10.73
C GLN A 41 -6.83 -12.11 9.28
N LEU A 42 -7.18 -10.99 8.64
CA LEU A 42 -6.71 -10.66 7.31
C LEU A 42 -5.18 -10.53 7.24
N LEU A 43 -4.55 -9.89 8.22
CA LEU A 43 -3.09 -9.79 8.30
C LEU A 43 -2.42 -11.17 8.42
N LYS A 44 -3.00 -12.08 9.21
CA LYS A 44 -2.51 -13.46 9.30
C LYS A 44 -2.60 -14.19 7.97
N ILE A 45 -3.73 -14.08 7.27
CA ILE A 45 -3.93 -14.70 5.95
C ILE A 45 -2.95 -14.13 4.93
N LEU A 46 -2.79 -12.80 4.88
CA LEU A 46 -1.84 -12.13 4.00
C LEU A 46 -0.40 -12.59 4.27
N HIS A 47 0.00 -12.69 5.53
CA HIS A 47 1.33 -13.19 5.88
C HIS A 47 1.53 -14.64 5.44
N GLN A 48 0.53 -15.48 5.63
CA GLN A 48 0.58 -16.89 5.21
C GLN A 48 0.74 -17.00 3.69
N GLN A 49 -0.05 -16.27 2.92
CA GLN A 49 0.01 -16.31 1.46
C GLN A 49 1.27 -15.68 0.90
N THR A 50 1.76 -14.60 1.50
CA THR A 50 3.05 -14.03 1.11
C THR A 50 4.16 -15.06 1.31
N ARG A 51 4.10 -15.86 2.39
CA ARG A 51 5.05 -16.98 2.58
C ARG A 51 4.88 -18.04 1.50
N GLU A 52 3.64 -18.42 1.18
CA GLU A 52 3.35 -19.41 0.13
C GLU A 52 3.84 -18.96 -1.25
N LEU A 53 3.68 -17.68 -1.59
CA LEU A 53 4.21 -17.09 -2.83
C LEU A 53 5.73 -17.08 -2.86
N LEU A 54 6.37 -17.02 -1.70
CA LEU A 54 7.82 -16.92 -1.57
C LEU A 54 8.51 -18.29 -1.60
N LEU A 55 7.84 -19.35 -1.12
CA LEU A 55 8.36 -20.73 -1.08
C LEU A 55 8.95 -21.21 -2.42
N PRO A 56 8.29 -21.07 -3.58
CA PRO A 56 8.85 -21.50 -4.87
C PRO A 56 10.15 -20.79 -5.26
N HIS A 57 10.38 -19.59 -4.73
CA HIS A 57 11.59 -18.81 -5.00
C HIS A 57 12.75 -19.12 -4.04
N GLN A 58 12.46 -19.73 -2.87
CA GLN A 58 13.47 -20.13 -1.89
C GLN A 58 13.89 -21.59 -2.01
N GLU A 59 12.92 -22.49 -2.17
CA GLU A 59 13.13 -23.94 -2.12
C GLU A 59 12.94 -24.60 -3.51
N GLY A 60 12.33 -23.88 -4.44
CA GLY A 60 12.04 -24.37 -5.77
C GLY A 60 13.24 -24.26 -6.72
N HIS A 61 13.19 -25.06 -7.79
CA HIS A 61 14.16 -24.94 -8.87
C HIS A 61 13.84 -23.70 -9.73
N PRO A 62 14.82 -22.87 -10.07
CA PRO A 62 14.60 -21.69 -10.89
C PRO A 62 14.20 -22.10 -12.31
N ILE A 63 12.92 -21.94 -12.64
CA ILE A 63 12.36 -22.24 -13.96
C ILE A 63 11.60 -21.01 -14.46
N THR A 64 11.85 -20.61 -15.71
CA THR A 64 11.10 -19.53 -16.36
C THR A 64 10.97 -19.78 -17.86
N TYR A 65 9.77 -19.51 -18.39
CA TYR A 65 9.49 -19.48 -19.82
C TYR A 65 9.38 -18.05 -20.36
N ASN A 66 9.66 -17.05 -19.51
CA ASN A 66 9.60 -15.66 -19.92
C ASN A 66 10.84 -15.31 -20.76
N HIS A 67 10.62 -14.93 -22.02
CA HIS A 67 11.65 -14.52 -22.98
C HIS A 67 12.52 -13.34 -22.49
N TYR A 68 12.03 -12.55 -21.54
CA TYR A 68 12.76 -11.44 -20.93
C TYR A 68 14.05 -11.88 -20.22
N ILE A 69 14.18 -13.17 -19.84
CA ILE A 69 15.43 -13.69 -19.30
C ILE A 69 16.58 -13.58 -20.30
N THR A 70 16.32 -13.86 -21.58
CA THR A 70 17.32 -13.81 -22.64
C THR A 70 17.79 -12.38 -22.85
N GLU A 71 16.86 -11.42 -22.85
CA GLU A 71 17.18 -10.00 -22.97
C GLU A 71 18.00 -9.51 -21.77
N ASN A 72 17.60 -9.85 -20.55
CA ASN A 72 18.32 -9.49 -19.33
C ASN A 72 19.74 -10.06 -19.32
N LEU A 73 19.91 -11.31 -19.73
CA LEU A 73 21.21 -11.97 -19.78
C LEU A 73 22.12 -11.32 -20.82
N GLN A 74 21.59 -11.07 -22.03
CA GLN A 74 22.33 -10.37 -23.07
C GLN A 74 22.73 -8.96 -22.63
N ARG A 75 21.85 -8.25 -21.91
CA ARG A 75 22.14 -6.92 -21.39
C ARG A 75 23.25 -6.95 -20.34
N ALA A 76 23.17 -7.84 -19.35
CA ALA A 76 24.20 -8.00 -18.33
C ALA A 76 25.56 -8.32 -18.95
N ARG A 77 25.61 -9.26 -19.90
CA ARG A 77 26.84 -9.59 -20.63
C ARG A 77 27.39 -8.40 -21.42
N ARG A 78 26.53 -7.61 -22.07
CA ARG A 78 26.97 -6.41 -22.82
C ARG A 78 27.52 -5.32 -21.91
N GLU A 79 26.97 -5.15 -20.71
CA GLU A 79 27.47 -4.17 -19.74
C GLU A 79 28.87 -4.58 -19.27
N VAL A 80 29.03 -5.80 -18.76
CA VAL A 80 30.32 -6.32 -18.27
C VAL A 80 31.37 -6.38 -19.39
N TRP A 81 31.01 -6.93 -20.55
CA TRP A 81 31.91 -7.02 -21.68
C TRP A 81 32.22 -5.65 -22.29
N GLY A 82 31.23 -4.74 -22.32
CA GLY A 82 31.39 -3.37 -22.77
C GLY A 82 32.38 -2.59 -21.93
N ASP A 83 32.34 -2.74 -20.61
CA ASP A 83 33.29 -2.10 -19.69
C ASP A 83 34.72 -2.66 -19.88
N SER A 84 34.86 -3.98 -20.02
CA SER A 84 36.13 -4.64 -20.30
C SER A 84 36.71 -4.19 -21.65
N LEU A 85 35.89 -4.21 -22.69
CA LEU A 85 36.26 -3.77 -24.04
C LEU A 85 36.67 -2.30 -24.04
N SER A 86 35.91 -1.45 -23.34
CA SER A 86 36.20 -0.02 -23.23
C SER A 86 37.59 0.21 -22.60
N LYS A 87 37.92 -0.53 -21.52
CA LYS A 87 39.25 -0.47 -20.91
C LYS A 87 40.37 -0.88 -21.87
N ILE A 88 40.16 -1.96 -22.65
CA ILE A 88 41.14 -2.45 -23.63
C ILE A 88 41.36 -1.41 -24.73
N ILE A 89 40.29 -0.83 -25.26
CA ILE A 89 40.35 0.19 -26.32
C ILE A 89 41.04 1.44 -25.78
N SER A 90 40.66 1.93 -24.60
CA SER A 90 41.28 3.09 -23.96
C SER A 90 42.77 2.89 -23.71
N GLN A 91 43.18 1.72 -23.24
CA GLN A 91 44.60 1.39 -23.03
C GLN A 91 45.38 1.27 -24.33
N PHE A 92 44.78 0.69 -25.38
CA PHE A 92 45.43 0.54 -26.68
C PHE A 92 45.72 1.89 -27.35
N PHE A 93 44.76 2.80 -27.26
CA PHE A 93 44.86 4.13 -27.86
C PHE A 93 45.47 5.18 -26.92
N ASP A 94 45.73 4.85 -25.65
CA ASP A 94 46.24 5.77 -24.62
C ASP A 94 45.32 6.99 -24.41
N VAL A 95 44.02 6.73 -24.22
CA VAL A 95 42.99 7.76 -23.96
C VAL A 95 42.27 7.57 -22.65
N SER A 96 41.92 8.70 -22.06
CA SER A 96 41.19 8.79 -20.79
C SER A 96 39.70 8.54 -20.93
N SER A 97 39.09 8.74 -22.10
CA SER A 97 37.67 8.50 -22.36
C SER A 97 37.43 8.03 -23.80
N LEU A 98 36.38 7.25 -24.05
CA LEU A 98 35.92 6.88 -25.40
C LEU A 98 34.78 7.78 -25.91
N GLU A 99 34.31 8.72 -25.09
CA GLU A 99 33.25 9.66 -25.45
C GLU A 99 33.78 10.91 -26.17
N GLU A 100 35.09 11.16 -26.07
CA GLU A 100 35.76 12.32 -26.67
C GLU A 100 36.29 12.01 -28.07
N THR A 101 36.41 13.06 -28.90
CA THR A 101 37.00 12.94 -30.24
C THR A 101 38.48 13.28 -30.20
N TYR A 102 39.32 12.33 -30.60
CA TYR A 102 40.77 12.51 -30.64
C TYR A 102 41.28 12.59 -32.09
N LEU A 103 42.16 13.55 -32.35
CA LEU A 103 42.85 13.69 -33.64
C LEU A 103 44.20 12.98 -33.55
N TRP A 104 44.33 11.84 -34.24
CA TRP A 104 45.58 11.09 -34.30
C TRP A 104 46.28 11.17 -35.65
N SER A 105 47.60 11.36 -35.57
CA SER A 105 48.51 11.49 -36.72
C SER A 105 49.43 10.26 -36.88
N ASN A 106 49.46 9.34 -35.90
CA ASN A 106 50.34 8.17 -35.92
C ASN A 106 49.64 6.90 -36.44
N PRO A 107 50.38 6.01 -37.14
CA PRO A 107 49.85 4.74 -37.61
C PRO A 107 49.66 3.74 -36.45
N TYR A 108 48.53 3.03 -36.46
CA TYR A 108 48.20 1.98 -35.50
C TYR A 108 48.31 0.59 -36.09
N ASN A 109 48.65 -0.37 -35.23
CA ASN A 109 48.64 -1.78 -35.58
C ASN A 109 47.32 -2.42 -35.11
N LEU A 110 46.34 -2.56 -36.01
CA LEU A 110 45.06 -3.20 -35.68
C LEU A 110 45.21 -4.67 -35.27
N ARG A 111 46.31 -5.34 -35.64
CA ARG A 111 46.57 -6.71 -35.21
C ARG A 111 46.85 -6.77 -33.71
N SER A 112 47.59 -5.82 -33.14
CA SER A 112 47.83 -5.80 -31.70
C SER A 112 46.55 -5.48 -30.91
N LEU A 113 45.66 -4.63 -31.44
CA LEU A 113 44.33 -4.42 -30.84
C LEU A 113 43.49 -5.70 -30.85
N HIS A 114 43.45 -6.39 -32.00
CA HIS A 114 42.76 -7.68 -32.10
C HIS A 114 43.31 -8.71 -31.10
N GLU A 115 44.63 -8.80 -30.97
CA GLU A 115 45.29 -9.69 -30.01
C GLU A 115 44.91 -9.35 -28.56
N SER A 116 44.90 -8.06 -28.19
CA SER A 116 44.49 -7.62 -26.85
C SER A 116 43.02 -7.92 -26.54
N ILE A 117 42.13 -7.82 -27.52
CA ILE A 117 40.72 -8.24 -27.37
C ILE A 117 40.60 -9.76 -27.24
N PHE A 118 41.42 -10.52 -27.96
CA PHE A 118 41.36 -11.98 -27.90
C PHE A 118 41.90 -12.53 -26.58
N GLN A 119 42.97 -11.93 -26.07
CA GLN A 119 43.62 -12.29 -24.80
C GLN A 119 42.80 -11.92 -23.56
N SER A 120 41.78 -11.06 -23.68
CA SER A 120 40.88 -10.73 -22.57
C SER A 120 39.82 -11.81 -22.29
N THR A 121 39.80 -12.87 -23.09
CA THR A 121 38.95 -14.04 -22.85
C THR A 121 39.41 -14.79 -21.61
N GLU A 122 38.51 -15.03 -20.66
CA GLU A 122 38.78 -15.78 -19.43
C GLU A 122 39.26 -17.21 -19.75
N PRO A 123 40.52 -17.58 -19.40
CA PRO A 123 41.04 -18.91 -19.68
C PRO A 123 40.66 -19.94 -18.60
N ASP A 124 40.31 -19.51 -17.38
CA ASP A 124 39.89 -20.43 -16.33
C ASP A 124 38.42 -20.84 -16.53
N MET A 125 38.23 -22.10 -16.92
CA MET A 125 36.92 -22.70 -17.12
C MET A 125 36.03 -22.61 -15.87
N SER A 126 36.60 -22.72 -14.67
CA SER A 126 35.83 -22.70 -13.42
C SER A 126 35.32 -21.29 -13.14
N HIS A 127 36.19 -20.28 -13.28
CA HIS A 127 35.83 -18.89 -13.13
C HIS A 127 34.79 -18.45 -14.18
N PHE A 128 34.98 -18.83 -15.43
CA PHE A 128 34.03 -18.57 -16.50
C PHE A 128 32.66 -19.20 -16.20
N ALA A 129 32.62 -20.48 -15.83
CA ALA A 129 31.38 -21.17 -15.51
C ALA A 129 30.66 -20.55 -14.30
N ALA A 130 31.39 -20.14 -13.26
CA ALA A 130 30.84 -19.46 -12.09
C ALA A 130 30.25 -18.08 -12.45
N THR A 131 30.96 -17.30 -13.27
CA THR A 131 30.51 -15.98 -13.73
C THR A 131 29.24 -16.10 -14.59
N GLU A 132 29.23 -17.07 -15.51
CA GLU A 132 28.09 -17.34 -16.37
C GLU A 132 26.87 -17.82 -15.56
N ALA A 133 27.08 -18.66 -14.54
CA ALA A 133 26.02 -19.06 -13.63
C ALA A 133 25.46 -17.87 -12.83
N LEU A 134 26.32 -16.96 -12.37
CA LEU A 134 25.91 -15.74 -11.66
C LEU A 134 25.06 -14.83 -12.55
N ASP A 135 25.51 -14.57 -13.78
CA ASP A 135 24.77 -13.75 -14.76
C ASP A 135 23.40 -14.34 -15.07
N CYS A 136 23.33 -15.67 -15.27
CA CYS A 136 22.08 -16.39 -15.45
C CYS A 136 21.14 -16.24 -14.24
N MET A 137 21.67 -16.36 -13.03
CA MET A 137 20.89 -16.22 -11.79
C MET A 137 20.40 -14.79 -11.57
N LEU A 138 21.21 -13.77 -11.88
CA LEU A 138 20.81 -12.37 -11.80
C LEU A 138 19.72 -12.03 -12.84
N ALA A 139 19.86 -12.55 -14.07
CA ALA A 139 18.85 -12.39 -15.10
C ALA A 139 17.52 -13.07 -14.72
N TYR A 140 17.58 -14.26 -14.12
CA TYR A 140 16.42 -14.96 -13.57
C TYR A 140 15.79 -14.18 -12.41
N TYR A 141 16.59 -13.69 -11.47
CA TYR A 141 16.11 -12.92 -10.31
C TYR A 141 15.29 -11.70 -10.72
N LYS A 142 15.72 -10.96 -11.75
CA LYS A 142 14.96 -9.83 -12.30
C LYS A 142 13.56 -10.24 -12.79
N VAL A 143 13.41 -11.43 -13.37
CA VAL A 143 12.11 -11.97 -13.82
C VAL A 143 11.28 -12.43 -12.62
N ALA A 144 11.90 -13.19 -11.71
CA ALA A 144 11.25 -13.71 -10.51
C ALA A 144 10.72 -12.59 -9.62
N LEU A 145 11.49 -11.53 -9.42
CA LEU A 145 11.10 -10.37 -8.63
C LEU A 145 9.84 -9.69 -9.18
N LYS A 146 9.78 -9.47 -10.49
CA LYS A 146 8.59 -8.89 -11.14
C LYS A 146 7.36 -9.78 -10.93
N ARG A 147 7.50 -11.08 -11.15
CA ARG A 147 6.43 -12.07 -10.93
C ARG A 147 5.97 -12.11 -9.48
N PHE A 148 6.90 -12.00 -8.53
CA PHE A 148 6.59 -11.96 -7.11
C PHE A 148 5.80 -10.71 -6.75
N ILE A 149 6.23 -9.53 -7.23
CA ILE A 149 5.53 -8.26 -7.00
C ILE A 149 4.10 -8.34 -7.56
N ASP A 150 3.93 -8.83 -8.78
CA ASP A 150 2.61 -9.03 -9.40
C ASP A 150 1.77 -10.02 -8.59
N GLY A 151 2.38 -11.13 -8.15
CA GLY A 151 1.73 -12.15 -7.32
C GLY A 151 1.25 -11.59 -5.98
N VAL A 152 2.04 -10.75 -5.31
CA VAL A 152 1.62 -10.08 -4.07
C VAL A 152 0.46 -9.10 -4.34
N ALA A 153 0.52 -8.33 -5.42
CA ALA A 153 -0.54 -7.37 -5.75
C ALA A 153 -1.88 -8.07 -6.08
N ILE A 154 -1.83 -9.15 -6.87
CA ILE A 154 -3.00 -9.89 -7.34
C ILE A 154 -3.52 -10.84 -6.26
N GLU A 155 -2.68 -11.73 -5.74
CA GLU A 155 -3.14 -12.81 -4.87
C GLU A 155 -3.20 -12.39 -3.40
N ALA A 156 -2.19 -11.69 -2.88
CA ALA A 156 -2.25 -11.27 -1.48
C ALA A 156 -3.23 -10.10 -1.32
N ILE A 157 -2.99 -8.98 -2.01
CA ILE A 157 -3.74 -7.74 -1.74
C ILE A 157 -5.16 -7.79 -2.30
N ARG A 158 -5.34 -8.05 -3.60
CA ARG A 158 -6.66 -7.94 -4.25
C ARG A 158 -7.63 -9.03 -3.79
N ALA A 159 -7.19 -10.28 -3.65
CA ALA A 159 -8.08 -11.35 -3.25
C ALA A 159 -8.50 -11.27 -1.76
N HIS A 160 -7.65 -10.76 -0.87
CA HIS A 160 -7.88 -10.84 0.58
C HIS A 160 -8.24 -9.52 1.25
N ARG A 161 -7.96 -8.35 0.65
CA ARG A 161 -8.31 -7.06 1.30
C ARG A 161 -9.65 -6.47 0.87
N ILE A 162 -10.03 -6.61 -0.40
CA ILE A 162 -11.16 -5.85 -0.94
C ILE A 162 -12.49 -6.60 -0.76
N LYS A 163 -12.51 -7.92 -1.00
CA LYS A 163 -13.74 -8.72 -0.88
C LYS A 163 -14.22 -8.86 0.57
N PRO A 164 -13.38 -9.27 1.54
CA PRO A 164 -13.85 -9.52 2.90
C PRO A 164 -14.24 -8.26 3.67
N LEU A 165 -13.67 -7.10 3.30
CA LEU A 165 -14.01 -5.83 3.93
C LEU A 165 -15.39 -5.32 3.48
N ALA A 166 -15.75 -5.54 2.21
CA ALA A 166 -17.09 -5.25 1.71
C ALA A 166 -18.15 -6.15 2.36
N ASP A 167 -17.78 -7.41 2.64
CA ASP A 167 -18.64 -8.40 3.30
C ASP A 167 -18.58 -8.33 4.84
N MET A 168 -18.01 -7.27 5.43
CA MET A 168 -17.82 -7.16 6.89
C MET A 168 -19.10 -6.73 7.62
N PHE A 169 -20.02 -6.04 6.93
CA PHE A 169 -21.33 -5.63 7.47
C PHE A 169 -22.48 -6.13 6.61
N PRO A 170 -22.66 -7.45 6.44
CA PRO A 170 -23.86 -7.95 5.80
C PRO A 170 -25.04 -7.62 6.72
N PRO A 171 -26.17 -7.13 6.20
CA PRO A 171 -27.33 -6.77 7.02
C PRO A 171 -27.78 -7.88 7.97
N LEU A 172 -27.58 -9.13 7.57
CA LEU A 172 -27.87 -10.31 8.38
C LEU A 172 -26.98 -10.44 9.63
N ALA A 173 -25.67 -10.17 9.52
CA ALA A 173 -24.78 -10.22 10.68
C ALA A 173 -25.02 -9.09 11.68
N VAL A 174 -25.52 -7.94 11.20
CA VAL A 174 -25.96 -6.85 12.08
C VAL A 174 -27.25 -7.23 12.80
N PHE A 175 -28.17 -7.92 12.12
CA PHE A 175 -29.42 -8.41 12.73
C PHE A 175 -29.19 -9.48 13.79
N ASP A 176 -28.27 -10.42 13.54
CA ASP A 176 -27.93 -11.52 14.46
C ASP A 176 -26.96 -11.08 15.59
N MET A 177 -26.66 -9.78 15.69
CA MET A 177 -25.75 -9.24 16.68
C MET A 177 -26.31 -9.42 18.11
N PRO A 178 -25.55 -9.98 19.06
CA PRO A 178 -26.02 -10.16 20.43
C PRO A 178 -26.34 -8.81 21.09
N ASP A 179 -27.45 -8.73 21.83
CA ASP A 179 -27.89 -7.51 22.54
C ASP A 179 -26.79 -6.87 23.39
N ALA A 180 -25.96 -7.70 24.04
CA ALA A 180 -24.85 -7.23 24.87
C ALA A 180 -23.73 -6.55 24.05
N LEU A 181 -23.51 -6.98 22.80
CA LEU A 181 -22.52 -6.40 21.89
C LEU A 181 -23.11 -5.16 21.21
N ALA A 182 -24.37 -5.20 20.80
CA ALA A 182 -25.10 -4.04 20.29
C ALA A 182 -25.17 -2.90 21.34
N ALA A 183 -25.44 -3.23 22.60
CA ALA A 183 -25.42 -2.27 23.70
C ALA A 183 -24.01 -1.77 24.08
N ARG A 184 -22.95 -2.49 23.72
CA ARG A 184 -21.56 -2.02 23.93
C ARG A 184 -21.10 -1.10 22.80
N ILE A 185 -21.54 -1.36 21.58
CA ILE A 185 -21.22 -0.55 20.40
C ILE A 185 -22.08 0.72 20.36
N ALA A 186 -23.40 0.58 20.43
CA ALA A 186 -24.36 1.66 20.25
C ALA A 186 -25.10 2.08 21.53
N GLY A 187 -24.79 1.46 22.67
CA GLY A 187 -25.41 1.82 23.93
C GLY A 187 -24.83 3.11 24.50
N GLU A 188 -25.72 3.96 24.98
CA GLU A 188 -25.34 5.24 25.57
C GLU A 188 -24.53 5.07 26.86
N SER A 189 -23.56 5.96 27.05
CA SER A 189 -22.78 6.02 28.27
C SER A 189 -23.66 6.32 29.50
N LYS A 190 -23.25 5.84 30.68
CA LYS A 190 -23.95 6.14 31.95
C LYS A 190 -24.01 7.65 32.23
N ALA A 191 -22.98 8.39 31.84
CA ALA A 191 -22.94 9.84 31.97
C ALA A 191 -23.99 10.50 31.09
N ASN A 192 -24.11 10.08 29.82
CA ASN A 192 -25.11 10.59 28.89
C ASN A 192 -26.54 10.25 29.34
N ARG A 193 -26.75 9.04 29.86
CA ARG A 193 -28.04 8.64 30.47
C ARG A 193 -28.41 9.53 31.65
N TYR A 194 -27.48 9.76 32.58
CA TYR A 194 -27.72 10.62 33.74
C TYR A 194 -27.99 12.07 33.32
N LEU A 195 -27.22 12.58 32.37
CA LEU A 195 -27.39 13.93 31.84
C LEU A 195 -28.75 14.09 31.16
N ARG A 196 -29.18 13.12 30.34
CA ARG A 196 -30.52 13.13 29.74
C ARG A 196 -31.62 13.10 30.79
N ASP A 197 -31.48 12.29 31.83
CA ASP A 197 -32.48 12.24 32.91
C ASP A 197 -32.55 13.57 33.67
N GLN A 198 -31.41 14.22 33.92
CA GLN A 198 -31.34 15.54 34.55
C GLN A 198 -31.98 16.62 33.67
N LEU A 199 -31.62 16.68 32.39
CA LEU A 199 -32.16 17.64 31.43
C LEU A 199 -33.66 17.43 31.24
N SER A 200 -34.13 16.18 31.17
CA SER A 200 -35.56 15.87 31.04
C SER A 200 -36.37 16.33 32.25
N LYS A 201 -35.81 16.21 33.45
CA LYS A 201 -36.43 16.74 34.68
C LYS A 201 -36.49 18.26 34.65
N GLN A 202 -35.41 18.93 34.23
CA GLN A 202 -35.39 20.39 34.10
C GLN A 202 -36.41 20.87 33.07
N LEU A 203 -36.49 20.21 31.91
CA LEU A 203 -37.45 20.50 30.86
C LEU A 203 -38.88 20.35 31.38
N HIS A 204 -39.20 19.25 32.07
CA HIS A 204 -40.51 19.04 32.68
C HIS A 204 -40.89 20.16 33.67
N VAL A 205 -39.95 20.62 34.51
CA VAL A 205 -40.19 21.74 35.44
C VAL A 205 -40.44 23.04 34.68
N LEU A 206 -39.63 23.34 33.66
CA LEU A 206 -39.79 24.54 32.84
C LEU A 206 -41.11 24.53 32.06
N GLN A 207 -41.53 23.37 31.56
CA GLN A 207 -42.76 23.21 30.82
C GLN A 207 -43.98 23.42 31.73
N ARG A 208 -43.98 22.82 32.93
CA ARG A 208 -45.02 23.11 33.94
C ARG A 208 -45.04 24.58 34.37
N GLY A 209 -43.87 25.20 34.50
CA GLY A 209 -43.75 26.63 34.78
C GLY A 209 -44.39 27.47 33.67
N SER A 210 -44.08 27.16 32.42
CA SER A 210 -44.65 27.83 31.24
C SER A 210 -46.17 27.65 31.14
N GLU A 211 -46.68 26.44 31.32
CA GLU A 211 -48.13 26.17 31.37
C GLU A 211 -48.82 26.97 32.48
N THR A 212 -48.17 27.08 33.64
CA THR A 212 -48.70 27.87 34.76
C THR A 212 -48.74 29.35 34.40
N CYS A 213 -47.66 29.90 33.85
CA CYS A 213 -47.62 31.28 33.36
C CYS A 213 -48.67 31.54 32.28
N GLN A 214 -48.85 30.63 31.33
CA GLN A 214 -49.89 30.74 30.29
C GLN A 214 -51.31 30.73 30.88
N ARG A 215 -51.58 29.89 31.88
CA ARG A 215 -52.86 29.90 32.60
C ARG A 215 -53.10 31.24 33.32
N PHE A 216 -52.08 31.80 33.96
CA PHE A 216 -52.18 33.11 34.59
C PHE A 216 -52.45 34.23 33.57
N VAL A 217 -51.79 34.21 32.41
CA VAL A 217 -52.06 35.18 31.34
C VAL A 217 -53.50 35.03 30.81
N GLY A 218 -54.02 33.81 30.69
CA GLY A 218 -55.44 33.57 30.35
C GLY A 218 -56.42 34.09 31.39
N ILE A 219 -56.10 33.98 32.69
CA ILE A 219 -56.91 34.51 33.80
C ILE A 219 -56.82 36.05 33.85
N CYS A 220 -55.64 36.64 33.61
CA CYS A 220 -55.48 38.09 33.52
C CYS A 220 -56.21 38.68 32.29
N ARG A 221 -56.38 37.90 31.21
CA ARG A 221 -57.15 38.31 30.03
C ARG A 221 -58.66 38.30 30.27
N LEU A 222 -59.15 37.45 31.18
CA LEU A 222 -60.56 37.41 31.62
C LEU A 222 -60.89 38.44 32.72
N GLY A 223 -59.89 39.19 33.19
CA GLY A 223 -60.05 40.30 34.15
C GLY A 223 -60.06 41.69 33.52
N ILE A 224 -59.90 41.78 32.20
CA ILE A 224 -59.99 43.04 31.44
C ILE A 224 -60.86 42.79 30.22
N ASP A 225 -62.17 42.71 30.45
CA ASP A 225 -63.14 43.13 29.46
C ASP A 225 -63.74 44.45 29.97
N ASN A 226 -63.17 45.56 29.51
CA ASN A 226 -63.97 46.65 28.95
C ASN A 226 -63.14 47.39 27.90
N ASP A 227 -63.76 47.42 26.72
CA ASP A 227 -63.56 48.29 25.56
C ASP A 227 -62.56 47.93 24.45
N ALA A 228 -63.18 47.84 23.26
CA ALA A 228 -62.66 48.09 21.91
C ALA A 228 -62.02 46.92 21.12
N GLN A 229 -62.90 46.11 20.52
CA GLN A 229 -63.08 45.97 19.06
C GLN A 229 -61.86 45.96 18.12
N SER A 230 -61.72 44.81 17.43
CA SER A 230 -61.39 44.63 15.99
C SER A 230 -60.01 45.07 15.48
N ASP A 231 -59.15 44.10 15.13
CA ASP A 231 -59.03 43.64 13.73
C ASP A 231 -58.10 42.42 13.61
N ASN A 232 -58.59 41.40 12.91
CA ASN A 232 -57.84 40.27 12.36
C ASN A 232 -56.92 40.77 11.24
N VAL A 233 -55.65 40.34 11.21
CA VAL A 233 -55.03 39.72 10.02
C VAL A 233 -53.93 38.73 10.46
N ASP A 234 -54.01 37.55 9.86
CA ASP A 234 -53.22 36.33 10.00
C ASP A 234 -51.69 36.47 10.01
N ASN A 235 -51.05 35.62 10.84
CA ASN A 235 -49.73 35.05 10.52
C ASN A 235 -49.76 33.54 10.84
N ARG A 236 -50.14 32.74 9.84
CA ARG A 236 -49.83 31.30 9.81
C ARG A 236 -48.38 31.15 9.39
N GLU A 237 -47.55 30.62 10.28
CA GLU A 237 -46.21 30.15 9.95
C GLU A 237 -46.37 28.84 9.15
N CYS A 238 -46.10 28.94 7.86
CA CYS A 238 -46.08 27.83 6.93
C CYS A 238 -44.82 26.98 7.15
N VAL A 239 -45.01 25.67 7.06
CA VAL A 239 -43.98 24.64 6.94
C VAL A 239 -43.16 24.91 5.69
N ASP A 240 -41.88 25.24 5.85
CA ASP A 240 -40.91 25.26 4.75
C ASP A 240 -40.16 23.92 4.68
N THR A 241 -40.62 23.08 3.76
CA THR A 241 -39.76 22.16 3.02
C THR A 241 -39.14 22.87 1.82
N PRO A 242 -37.82 22.79 1.60
CA PRO A 242 -37.22 22.93 0.27
C PRO A 242 -36.89 21.52 -0.25
N LYS A 243 -37.69 20.97 -1.17
CA LYS A 243 -37.50 21.03 -2.63
C LYS A 243 -36.22 20.35 -3.11
N VAL A 244 -36.40 19.09 -3.52
CA VAL A 244 -35.57 18.38 -4.51
C VAL A 244 -35.57 19.18 -5.80
N SER A 245 -34.40 19.66 -6.21
CA SER A 245 -34.10 19.99 -7.60
C SER A 245 -33.19 18.89 -8.14
N ASN A 246 -33.73 18.13 -9.08
CA ASN A 246 -32.96 17.30 -9.99
C ASN A 246 -32.17 18.23 -10.90
N ASP A 247 -30.84 18.17 -10.83
CA ASP A 247 -29.97 18.59 -11.92
C ASP A 247 -29.12 17.39 -12.32
N ASP A 248 -29.52 16.79 -13.43
CA ASP A 248 -28.70 15.90 -14.25
C ASP A 248 -27.51 16.70 -14.77
N ASN A 249 -26.31 16.47 -14.22
CA ASN A 249 -25.07 16.88 -14.87
C ASN A 249 -24.08 15.72 -14.86
N LEU A 250 -24.09 15.04 -16.01
CA LEU A 250 -23.09 14.13 -16.51
C LEU A 250 -21.74 14.86 -16.55
N CYS A 251 -20.82 14.54 -15.64
CA CYS A 251 -19.43 14.98 -15.75
C CYS A 251 -18.58 13.78 -16.19
N GLU A 252 -18.42 13.67 -17.50
CA GLU A 252 -17.36 12.88 -18.13
C GLU A 252 -16.02 13.37 -17.58
N THR A 253 -15.44 12.63 -16.63
CA THR A 253 -14.06 12.87 -16.23
C THR A 253 -13.19 11.96 -17.09
N GLU A 254 -12.57 12.57 -18.10
CA GLU A 254 -11.56 11.97 -18.95
C GLU A 254 -10.50 11.24 -18.10
N CYS A 255 -10.36 9.93 -18.37
CA CYS A 255 -9.26 9.14 -17.86
C CYS A 255 -7.94 9.69 -18.39
N ARG A 256 -7.14 10.31 -17.53
CA ARG A 256 -5.74 10.60 -17.84
C ARG A 256 -5.00 9.27 -18.04
N PRO A 257 -4.18 9.13 -19.10
CA PRO A 257 -3.40 7.92 -19.32
C PRO A 257 -2.41 7.71 -18.19
N TYR A 258 -2.34 6.46 -17.71
CA TYR A 258 -1.39 6.00 -16.71
C TYR A 258 0.02 6.42 -17.12
N GLY A 259 0.62 7.32 -16.33
CA GLY A 259 2.02 7.65 -16.44
C GLY A 259 2.86 6.40 -16.19
N ASP A 260 3.82 6.19 -17.07
CA ASP A 260 4.85 5.16 -17.00
C ASP A 260 5.52 5.19 -15.61
N MET A 261 5.21 4.20 -14.77
CA MET A 261 5.89 3.99 -13.48
C MET A 261 7.04 3.01 -13.68
N SER A 262 7.95 3.33 -14.60
CA SER A 262 9.28 2.76 -14.58
C SER A 262 9.97 3.22 -13.29
N VAL A 263 9.96 2.36 -12.27
CA VAL A 263 10.87 2.52 -11.15
C VAL A 263 12.27 2.26 -11.71
N ASP A 264 13.00 3.34 -11.99
CA ASP A 264 14.45 3.27 -12.14
C ASP A 264 15.01 2.80 -10.79
N ILE A 265 15.23 1.49 -10.70
CA ILE A 265 16.04 0.93 -9.63
C ILE A 265 17.47 1.35 -9.96
N SER A 266 17.97 2.37 -9.25
CA SER A 266 19.39 2.73 -9.25
C SER A 266 20.23 1.45 -9.14
N PRO A 267 21.35 1.35 -9.87
CA PRO A 267 22.12 0.12 -9.97
C PRO A 267 22.50 -0.36 -8.56
N LEU A 268 21.97 -1.51 -8.19
CA LEU A 268 22.27 -2.22 -6.96
C LEU A 268 23.68 -2.84 -7.08
N ASN A 269 24.72 -2.05 -7.35
CA ASN A 269 25.99 -2.61 -7.82
C ASN A 269 27.27 -2.25 -7.04
N ASP A 270 27.28 -1.28 -6.14
CA ASP A 270 28.56 -0.91 -5.52
C ASP A 270 28.82 -1.58 -4.16
N THR A 271 27.76 -1.89 -3.39
CA THR A 271 27.94 -2.46 -2.04
C THR A 271 28.09 -3.98 -2.06
N ILE A 272 27.37 -4.68 -2.95
CA ILE A 272 27.37 -6.16 -3.00
C ILE A 272 28.66 -6.68 -3.63
N HIS A 273 29.24 -5.98 -4.61
CA HIS A 273 30.53 -6.36 -5.21
C HIS A 273 31.69 -6.31 -4.20
N SER A 274 31.67 -5.36 -3.26
CA SER A 274 32.66 -5.27 -2.17
C SER A 274 32.55 -6.47 -1.21
N ASP A 275 31.34 -6.79 -0.79
CA ASP A 275 31.10 -7.84 0.21
C ASP A 275 31.33 -9.26 -0.36
N ILE A 276 31.03 -9.48 -1.65
CA ILE A 276 31.30 -10.75 -2.33
C ILE A 276 32.80 -10.92 -2.62
N SER A 277 33.52 -9.85 -2.98
CA SER A 277 34.97 -9.91 -3.19
C SER A 277 35.73 -10.28 -1.92
N HIS A 278 35.23 -9.88 -0.75
CA HIS A 278 35.82 -10.23 0.54
C HIS A 278 35.53 -11.68 0.96
N ALA A 279 34.39 -12.25 0.55
CA ALA A 279 34.03 -13.64 0.82
C ALA A 279 34.78 -14.66 -0.05
N ILE A 280 35.24 -14.27 -1.25
CA ILE A 280 36.02 -15.12 -2.16
C ILE A 280 37.50 -15.24 -1.71
N ALA A 281 37.99 -14.33 -0.86
CA ALA A 281 39.38 -14.32 -0.39
C ALA A 281 39.64 -15.24 0.83
N GLU A 282 38.60 -15.79 1.47
CA GLU A 282 38.78 -16.73 2.58
C GLU A 282 38.96 -18.17 2.08
N PRO A 283 40.02 -18.89 2.52
CA PRO A 283 40.23 -20.28 2.12
C PRO A 283 39.13 -21.17 2.69
N ILE A 284 38.43 -21.90 1.82
CA ILE A 284 37.41 -22.88 2.18
C ILE A 284 38.03 -23.95 3.11
N PRO A 285 37.52 -24.13 4.35
CA PRO A 285 38.00 -25.20 5.22
C PRO A 285 37.68 -26.56 4.59
N GLN A 286 38.69 -27.43 4.48
CA GLN A 286 38.53 -28.75 3.91
C GLN A 286 37.72 -29.63 4.86
N ASP A 287 36.43 -29.80 4.56
CA ASP A 287 35.55 -30.72 5.27
C ASP A 287 35.73 -32.15 4.72
N GLU A 288 36.34 -33.00 5.55
CA GLU A 288 36.62 -34.42 5.25
C GLU A 288 35.34 -35.29 5.13
N SER A 289 34.16 -34.72 5.41
CA SER A 289 32.88 -35.44 5.39
C SER A 289 32.36 -35.78 3.97
N ILE A 290 32.77 -35.03 2.93
CA ILE A 290 32.25 -35.21 1.56
C ILE A 290 32.81 -36.48 0.88
N ARG A 291 33.94 -37.02 1.34
CA ARG A 291 34.54 -38.24 0.76
C ARG A 291 33.78 -39.53 1.09
N GLN A 292 32.87 -39.52 2.06
CA GLN A 292 32.11 -40.73 2.43
C GLN A 292 30.88 -40.98 1.53
N PHE A 293 30.38 -39.97 0.81
CA PHE A 293 29.18 -40.12 -0.03
C PHE A 293 29.43 -40.68 -1.44
N LEU A 294 30.68 -40.75 -1.90
CA LEU A 294 31.04 -41.26 -3.24
C LEU A 294 31.51 -42.73 -3.25
N LYS A 295 31.29 -43.48 -2.16
CA LYS A 295 31.74 -44.89 -2.05
C LYS A 295 30.61 -45.90 -1.79
N LYS A 296 29.39 -45.63 -2.24
CA LYS A 296 28.29 -46.60 -2.20
C LYS A 296 27.67 -46.81 -3.57
#